data_AF-A0A2J7PD04-F1
#
_entry.id   AF-A0A2J7PD04-F1
#
_cell.length_a   1.000
_cell.length_b   1.000
_cell.length_c   1.000
_cell.angle_alpha   90.00
_cell.angle_beta   90.00
_cell.angle_gamma   90.00
#
_symmetry.space_group_name_H-M   'P 1'
#
loop_
_entity.id
_entity.type
_entity.pdbx_description
1 polymer ?
#
loop_
_entity_poly.entity_id
_entity_poly.type
_entity_poly.pdbx_seq_one_letter_code
_entity_poly.pdbx_strand_id
1 'polypeptide(L)'
;MICSSRYGQCLMLLLPQMEQVLRSIFCWANGCPERVLTAESTSFYTTLEEILAENITDMKTNKVRAVLGDCLIEMLQDIFVHQKGPRIRDKFSHGECDLCDIPKNLANHIICVALAVIIKARKEEKSVKSNSSLCGTPQLLTNDMNICPSHHCSVKLENKIREASKNYVSKFHLSSLLKISVTEVAHKLMEWETYPKPESVEELRCKKWEEVIQEDGAQLLQLKHDLWNSVSGIISLNNHDHENNFSDIVGFITEYKILTVFRSKTETDILNLLKQITDNIQLICKQLEEGLKAKYQLLCSRMLRSRQRETYCRMLNTVPCLHTAVQCVVLIVAINLLHINSVPITSRQEYQHIYRFLKKVLQHVQNLTTYTSVERNRWDEAMALTSCFSQHLHDALKQNFIL
;
A
#
# COMPACT_ATOMS: atom_id res chain seq x y z
N MET A 1 -7.76 2.93 29.36
CA MET A 1 -8.94 2.07 29.57
C MET A 1 -8.63 0.61 29.92
N ILE A 2 -7.35 0.21 30.11
CA ILE A 2 -7.05 -1.16 30.58
C ILE A 2 -5.96 -1.04 31.66
N CYS A 3 -6.35 -1.18 32.93
CA CYS A 3 -5.48 -0.94 34.09
C CYS A 3 -4.63 -2.17 34.49
N SER A 4 -4.88 -3.34 33.90
CA SER A 4 -4.22 -4.60 34.31
C SER A 4 -3.38 -5.25 33.20
N SER A 5 -3.06 -4.52 32.12
CA SER A 5 -2.32 -5.04 30.95
C SER A 5 -2.92 -6.29 30.27
N ARG A 6 -4.17 -6.61 30.56
CA ARG A 6 -4.91 -7.76 30.00
C ARG A 6 -5.54 -7.43 28.64
N TYR A 7 -4.70 -7.04 27.68
CA TYR A 7 -5.15 -6.53 26.37
C TYR A 7 -5.88 -7.58 25.53
N GLY A 8 -5.32 -8.79 25.38
CA GLY A 8 -5.95 -9.84 24.60
C GLY A 8 -7.28 -10.30 25.18
N GLN A 9 -7.38 -10.46 26.50
CA GLN A 9 -8.64 -10.82 27.17
C GLN A 9 -9.72 -9.74 27.00
N CYS A 10 -9.34 -8.46 27.02
CA CYS A 10 -10.26 -7.38 26.73
C CYS A 10 -10.81 -7.48 25.29
N LEU A 11 -9.95 -7.74 24.31
CA LEU A 11 -10.37 -7.91 22.92
C LEU A 11 -11.21 -9.18 22.71
N MET A 12 -10.87 -10.27 23.38
CA MET A 12 -11.62 -11.53 23.32
C MET A 12 -13.08 -11.35 23.72
N LEU A 13 -13.36 -10.48 24.70
CA LEU A 13 -14.72 -10.12 25.10
C LEU A 13 -15.37 -9.07 24.20
N LEU A 14 -14.58 -8.11 23.68
CA LEU A 14 -15.07 -7.00 22.87
C LEU A 14 -15.45 -7.42 21.44
N LEU A 15 -14.63 -8.24 20.78
CA LEU A 15 -14.77 -8.56 19.36
C LEU A 15 -16.12 -9.21 19.01
N PRO A 16 -16.65 -10.19 19.78
CA PRO A 16 -17.98 -10.74 19.54
C PRO A 16 -19.09 -9.68 19.67
N GLN A 17 -18.98 -8.78 20.65
CA GLN A 17 -19.95 -7.69 20.85
C GLN A 17 -19.90 -6.69 19.68
N MET A 18 -18.69 -6.37 19.21
CA MET A 18 -18.50 -5.49 18.06
C MET A 18 -19.08 -6.11 16.78
N GLU A 19 -18.88 -7.41 16.56
CA GLU A 19 -19.49 -8.13 15.44
C GLU A 19 -21.03 -8.08 15.50
N GLN A 20 -21.61 -8.28 16.69
CA GLN A 20 -23.06 -8.16 16.89
C GLN A 20 -23.57 -6.73 16.62
N VAL A 21 -22.87 -5.69 17.08
CA VAL A 21 -23.24 -4.29 16.80
C VAL A 21 -23.21 -4.02 15.30
N LEU A 22 -22.17 -4.47 14.60
CA LEU A 22 -22.06 -4.32 13.15
C LEU A 22 -23.19 -5.07 12.41
N ARG A 23 -23.57 -6.26 12.88
CA ARG A 23 -24.72 -7.01 12.37
C ARG A 23 -26.04 -6.26 12.57
N SER A 24 -26.26 -5.66 13.74
CA SER A 24 -27.44 -4.82 13.99
C SER A 24 -27.49 -3.61 13.04
N ILE A 25 -26.35 -2.95 12.81
CA ILE A 25 -26.24 -1.84 11.85
C ILE A 25 -26.54 -2.31 10.43
N PHE A 26 -26.00 -3.46 10.01
CA PHE A 26 -26.29 -4.05 8.72
C PHE A 26 -27.78 -4.32 8.52
N CYS A 27 -28.42 -4.98 9.49
CA CYS A 27 -29.83 -5.34 9.41
C CYS A 27 -30.73 -4.11 9.38
N TRP A 28 -30.44 -3.11 10.22
CA TRP A 28 -31.16 -1.85 10.24
C TRP A 28 -30.98 -1.06 8.93
N ALA A 29 -29.74 -0.88 8.47
CA ALA A 29 -29.44 -0.10 7.27
C ALA A 29 -30.08 -0.71 6.02
N ASN A 30 -30.14 -2.04 5.94
CA ASN A 30 -30.62 -2.78 4.78
C ASN A 30 -32.07 -3.27 4.88
N GLY A 31 -32.75 -2.96 6.00
CA GLY A 31 -34.16 -3.30 6.23
C GLY A 31 -34.43 -4.81 6.36
N CYS A 32 -33.54 -5.55 7.01
CA CYS A 32 -33.61 -7.00 7.20
C CYS A 32 -33.47 -7.41 8.69
N PRO A 33 -34.40 -6.97 9.58
CA PRO A 33 -34.32 -7.21 11.02
C PRO A 33 -34.30 -8.70 11.41
N GLU A 34 -34.88 -9.56 10.58
CA GLU A 34 -34.87 -11.01 10.76
C GLU A 34 -33.44 -11.56 10.84
N ARG A 35 -32.48 -10.96 10.12
CA ARG A 35 -31.08 -11.42 10.04
C ARG A 35 -30.20 -11.04 11.24
N VAL A 36 -30.76 -10.39 12.27
CA VAL A 36 -30.00 -9.96 13.47
C VAL A 36 -29.63 -11.15 14.36
N LEU A 37 -30.54 -12.12 14.50
CA LEU A 37 -30.40 -13.26 15.40
C LEU A 37 -30.50 -14.61 14.68
N THR A 38 -30.94 -14.65 13.43
CA THR A 38 -31.16 -15.92 12.73
C THR A 38 -29.86 -16.50 12.20
N ALA A 39 -29.47 -17.66 12.74
CA ALA A 39 -28.82 -18.70 11.97
C ALA A 39 -29.95 -19.58 11.41
N GLU A 40 -30.47 -19.25 10.22
CA GLU A 40 -31.48 -20.10 9.60
C GLU A 40 -30.81 -21.39 9.11
N SER A 41 -31.44 -22.55 9.29
CA SER A 41 -30.90 -23.83 8.80
C SER A 41 -30.72 -23.86 7.27
N THR A 42 -31.36 -22.94 6.55
CA THR A 42 -31.37 -22.83 5.08
C THR A 42 -30.58 -21.64 4.54
N SER A 43 -29.99 -20.80 5.40
CA SER A 43 -29.25 -19.60 4.99
C SER A 43 -27.93 -19.50 5.74
N PHE A 44 -26.87 -19.08 5.05
CA PHE A 44 -25.58 -18.85 5.69
C PHE A 44 -25.71 -17.75 6.75
N TYR A 45 -25.00 -17.91 7.86
CA TYR A 45 -24.92 -16.88 8.89
C TYR A 45 -24.35 -15.58 8.30
N THR A 46 -24.95 -14.43 8.63
CA THR A 46 -24.45 -13.12 8.17
C THR A 46 -23.03 -12.90 8.66
N THR A 47 -22.06 -13.03 7.75
CA THR A 47 -20.62 -12.97 8.07
C THR A 47 -20.15 -11.53 8.14
N LEU A 48 -19.02 -11.31 8.82
CA LEU A 48 -18.39 -9.99 8.85
C LEU A 48 -17.94 -9.52 7.45
N GLU A 49 -17.59 -10.47 6.57
CA GLU A 49 -17.29 -10.19 5.17
C GLU A 49 -18.51 -9.64 4.43
N GLU A 50 -19.69 -10.24 4.60
CA GLU A 50 -20.93 -9.73 4.02
C GLU A 50 -21.32 -8.37 4.59
N ILE A 51 -21.19 -8.18 5.91
CA ILE A 51 -21.50 -6.92 6.59
C ILE A 51 -20.65 -5.77 6.03
N LEU A 52 -19.38 -6.04 5.74
CA LEU A 52 -18.41 -5.06 5.24
C LEU A 52 -18.24 -5.10 3.72
N ALA A 53 -19.04 -5.86 2.98
CA ALA A 53 -19.01 -5.90 1.51
C ALA A 53 -19.71 -4.68 0.89
N GLU A 54 -19.34 -4.34 -0.35
CA GLU A 54 -19.98 -3.27 -1.12
C GLU A 54 -21.44 -3.60 -1.45
N ASN A 55 -21.70 -4.86 -1.81
CA ASN A 55 -23.00 -5.35 -2.26
C ASN A 55 -23.36 -6.59 -1.45
N ILE A 56 -24.66 -6.72 -1.11
CA ILE A 56 -25.21 -7.92 -0.47
C ILE A 56 -25.45 -9.00 -1.53
N THR A 57 -25.99 -8.58 -2.66
CA THR A 57 -26.16 -9.38 -3.88
C THR A 57 -25.88 -8.48 -5.08
N ASP A 58 -25.73 -9.06 -6.27
CA ASP A 58 -25.45 -8.32 -7.52
C ASP A 58 -26.46 -7.18 -7.81
N MET A 59 -27.67 -7.25 -7.24
CA MET A 59 -28.72 -6.24 -7.42
C MET A 59 -28.97 -5.37 -6.17
N LYS A 60 -28.29 -5.61 -5.05
CA LYS A 60 -28.54 -4.89 -3.79
C LYS A 60 -27.23 -4.39 -3.18
N THR A 61 -27.00 -3.08 -3.31
CA THR A 61 -25.92 -2.38 -2.61
C THR A 61 -26.11 -2.41 -1.10
N ASN A 62 -25.02 -2.62 -0.37
CA ASN A 62 -25.00 -2.60 1.07
C ASN A 62 -25.03 -1.16 1.60
N LYS A 63 -26.03 -0.84 2.44
CA LYS A 63 -26.24 0.50 2.99
C LYS A 63 -25.41 0.82 4.24
N VAL A 64 -24.59 -0.11 4.74
CA VAL A 64 -23.73 0.11 5.92
C VAL A 64 -22.77 1.28 5.71
N ARG A 65 -22.19 1.44 4.51
CA ARG A 65 -21.32 2.58 4.18
C ARG A 65 -22.02 3.92 4.33
N ALA A 66 -23.30 4.02 3.97
CA ALA A 66 -24.07 5.26 4.14
C ALA A 66 -24.26 5.63 5.62
N VAL A 67 -24.34 4.63 6.50
CA VAL A 67 -24.50 4.82 7.95
C VAL A 67 -23.17 5.17 8.62
N LEU A 68 -22.09 4.44 8.30
CA LEU A 68 -20.80 4.58 8.99
C LEU A 68 -19.89 5.64 8.36
N GLY A 69 -19.99 5.84 7.05
CA GLY A 69 -19.09 6.69 6.27
C GLY A 69 -17.73 6.03 6.00
N ASP A 70 -17.01 6.59 5.03
CA ASP A 70 -15.81 5.97 4.45
C ASP A 70 -14.71 5.69 5.48
N CYS A 71 -14.34 6.67 6.31
CA CYS A 71 -13.23 6.51 7.25
C CYS A 71 -13.45 5.37 8.26
N LEU A 72 -14.69 5.14 8.72
CA LEU A 72 -14.99 4.02 9.61
C LEU A 72 -15.00 2.69 8.85
N ILE A 73 -15.48 2.67 7.60
CA ILE A 73 -15.38 1.48 6.75
C ILE A 73 -13.90 1.12 6.52
N GLU A 74 -13.03 2.09 6.24
CA GLU A 74 -11.59 1.87 6.08
C GLU A 74 -10.95 1.29 7.36
N MET A 75 -11.27 1.82 8.54
CA MET A 75 -10.80 1.27 9.81
C MET A 75 -11.25 -0.18 10.01
N LEU A 76 -12.52 -0.47 9.72
CA LEU A 76 -13.08 -1.82 9.86
C LEU A 76 -12.45 -2.79 8.87
N GLN A 77 -12.20 -2.36 7.63
CA GLN A 77 -11.51 -3.15 6.62
C GLN A 77 -10.07 -3.43 7.01
N ASP A 78 -9.35 -2.45 7.57
CA ASP A 78 -8.01 -2.67 8.13
C ASP A 78 -8.02 -3.71 9.26
N ILE A 79 -8.98 -3.63 10.18
CA ILE A 79 -9.04 -4.53 11.34
C ILE A 79 -9.42 -5.96 10.93
N PHE A 80 -10.39 -6.10 10.03
CA PHE A 80 -11.08 -7.38 9.79
C PHE A 80 -10.89 -8.00 8.41
N VAL A 81 -10.63 -7.19 7.37
CA VAL A 81 -10.71 -7.65 5.98
C VAL A 81 -9.33 -7.77 5.33
N HIS A 82 -8.50 -6.73 5.42
CA HIS A 82 -7.22 -6.71 4.72
C HIS A 82 -6.28 -7.81 5.23
N GLN A 83 -5.75 -8.62 4.30
CA GLN A 83 -4.93 -9.80 4.63
C GLN A 83 -3.67 -9.48 5.44
N LYS A 84 -3.06 -8.32 5.18
CA LYS A 84 -1.89 -7.83 5.93
C LYS A 84 -2.26 -7.04 7.19
N GLY A 85 -3.56 -6.84 7.44
CA GLY A 85 -4.09 -6.21 8.64
C GLY A 85 -3.93 -7.08 9.88
N PRO A 86 -4.23 -6.53 11.07
CA PRO A 86 -4.12 -7.24 12.33
C PRO A 86 -4.94 -8.53 12.37
N ARG A 87 -6.17 -8.55 11.82
CA ARG A 87 -7.09 -9.70 11.74
C ARG A 87 -7.18 -10.50 13.04
N ILE A 88 -7.16 -9.81 14.19
CA ILE A 88 -7.10 -10.44 15.52
C ILE A 88 -8.29 -11.35 15.78
N ARG A 89 -9.47 -11.01 15.25
CA ARG A 89 -10.67 -11.84 15.36
C ARG A 89 -10.47 -13.23 14.74
N ASP A 90 -9.89 -13.29 13.55
CA ASP A 90 -9.63 -14.56 12.86
C ASP A 90 -8.50 -15.31 13.56
N LYS A 91 -7.41 -14.62 13.94
CA LYS A 91 -6.29 -15.22 14.69
C LYS A 91 -6.72 -15.81 16.03
N PHE A 92 -7.61 -15.15 16.77
CA PHE A 92 -8.23 -15.72 17.98
C PHE A 92 -9.03 -16.97 17.68
N SER A 93 -9.83 -16.94 16.61
CA SER A 93 -10.68 -18.07 16.22
C SER A 93 -9.88 -19.29 15.75
N HIS A 94 -8.70 -19.07 15.16
CA HIS A 94 -7.79 -20.12 14.70
C HIS A 94 -6.73 -20.54 15.74
N GLY A 95 -6.64 -19.85 16.88
CA GLY A 95 -5.59 -20.12 17.88
C GLY A 95 -4.19 -19.72 17.44
N GLU A 96 -4.06 -18.77 16.50
CA GLU A 96 -2.79 -18.36 15.89
C GLU A 96 -2.07 -17.24 16.64
N CYS A 97 -2.63 -16.73 17.74
CA CYS A 97 -1.96 -15.72 18.56
C CYS A 97 -2.20 -15.90 20.05
N ASP A 98 -1.17 -15.59 20.85
CA ASP A 98 -1.27 -15.51 22.30
C ASP A 98 -1.98 -14.22 22.73
N LEU A 99 -2.89 -14.33 23.70
CA LEU A 99 -3.58 -13.20 24.31
C LEU A 99 -2.61 -12.27 25.05
N CYS A 100 -1.50 -12.79 25.54
CA CYS A 100 -0.44 -12.04 26.23
C CYS A 100 0.39 -11.16 25.28
N ASP A 101 0.46 -11.52 23.99
CA ASP A 101 1.28 -10.81 23.00
C ASP A 101 0.56 -9.62 22.36
N ILE A 102 -0.73 -9.43 22.67
CA ILE A 102 -1.53 -8.37 22.07
C ILE A 102 -1.02 -6.99 22.51
N PRO A 103 -0.54 -6.15 21.58
CA PRO A 103 -0.01 -4.84 21.94
C PRO A 103 -1.09 -3.90 22.47
N LYS A 104 -0.76 -3.14 23.52
CA LYS A 104 -1.61 -2.08 24.08
C LYS A 104 -2.20 -1.15 23.02
N ASN A 105 -1.38 -0.74 22.05
CA ASN A 105 -1.79 0.22 21.02
C ASN A 105 -2.85 -0.38 20.09
N LEU A 106 -2.73 -1.66 19.74
CA LEU A 106 -3.72 -2.36 18.92
C LEU A 106 -5.04 -2.52 19.68
N ALA A 107 -4.98 -2.92 20.96
CA ALA A 107 -6.18 -3.05 21.78
C ALA A 107 -6.91 -1.71 21.97
N ASN A 108 -6.17 -0.64 22.28
CA ASN A 108 -6.73 0.70 22.37
C ASN A 108 -7.34 1.16 21.03
N HIS A 109 -6.69 0.87 19.90
CA HIS A 109 -7.22 1.20 18.59
C HIS A 109 -8.56 0.51 18.34
N ILE A 110 -8.66 -0.80 18.54
CA ILE A 110 -9.90 -1.56 18.34
C ILE A 110 -11.02 -1.06 19.27
N ILE A 111 -10.71 -0.75 20.53
CA ILE A 111 -11.67 -0.12 21.46
C ILE A 111 -12.17 1.22 20.91
N CYS A 112 -11.26 2.09 20.45
CA CYS A 112 -11.64 3.38 19.87
C CYS A 112 -12.52 3.20 18.62
N VAL A 113 -12.22 2.22 17.76
CA VAL A 113 -13.05 1.92 16.58
C VAL A 113 -14.44 1.42 16.99
N ALA A 114 -14.53 0.49 17.96
CA ALA A 114 -15.81 0.01 18.48
C ALA A 114 -16.67 1.17 19.03
N LEU A 115 -16.06 2.07 19.81
CA LEU A 115 -16.73 3.27 20.31
C LEU A 115 -17.15 4.20 19.16
N ALA A 116 -16.28 4.44 18.17
CA ALA A 116 -16.58 5.29 17.03
C ALA A 116 -17.78 4.78 16.22
N VAL A 117 -17.87 3.47 16.01
CA VAL A 117 -19.01 2.79 15.37
C VAL A 117 -20.30 3.04 16.17
N ILE A 118 -20.29 2.81 17.49
CA ILE A 118 -21.46 3.05 18.36
C ILE A 118 -21.88 4.53 18.31
N ILE A 119 -20.91 5.43 18.43
CA ILE A 119 -21.12 6.89 18.42
C ILE A 119 -21.73 7.36 17.09
N LYS A 120 -21.31 6.78 15.96
CA LYS A 120 -21.83 7.09 14.63
C LYS A 120 -23.24 6.49 14.44
N ALA A 121 -23.43 5.22 14.77
CA ALA A 121 -24.71 4.52 14.72
C ALA A 121 -25.81 5.26 15.51
N ARG A 122 -25.54 5.64 16.76
CA ARG A 122 -26.48 6.41 17.60
C ARG A 122 -26.85 7.76 17.01
N LYS A 123 -25.90 8.43 16.34
CA LYS A 123 -26.15 9.73 15.70
C LYS A 123 -27.11 9.57 14.53
N GLU A 124 -26.90 8.58 13.68
CA GLU A 124 -27.77 8.33 12.53
C GLU A 124 -29.18 7.89 12.97
N GLU A 125 -29.29 7.05 14.00
CA GLU A 125 -30.58 6.66 14.56
C GLU A 125 -31.40 7.87 15.05
N LYS A 126 -30.76 8.81 15.75
CA LYS A 126 -31.41 10.06 16.21
C LYS A 126 -31.85 10.94 15.05
N SER A 127 -31.03 11.04 14.00
CA SER A 127 -31.33 11.82 12.78
C SER A 127 -32.56 11.27 12.05
N VAL A 128 -32.67 9.94 11.95
CA VAL A 128 -33.85 9.30 11.34
C VAL A 128 -35.11 9.53 12.15
N LYS A 129 -35.04 9.44 13.49
CA LYS A 129 -36.18 9.71 14.39
C LYS A 129 -36.65 11.15 14.36
N SER A 130 -35.76 12.13 14.16
CA SER A 130 -36.15 13.54 14.02
C SER A 130 -36.81 13.86 12.68
N ASN A 131 -36.44 13.12 11.62
CA ASN A 131 -36.91 13.37 10.25
C ASN A 131 -38.17 12.56 9.88
N SER A 132 -38.45 11.47 10.60
CA SER A 132 -39.65 10.65 10.41
C SER A 132 -40.65 10.91 11.54
N SER A 133 -41.73 11.64 11.25
CA SER A 133 -42.85 11.89 12.18
C SER A 133 -43.74 10.65 12.40
N LEU A 134 -43.19 9.44 12.25
CA LEU A 134 -43.91 8.17 12.41
C LEU A 134 -43.10 7.20 13.28
N CYS A 135 -43.68 6.88 14.43
CA CYS A 135 -43.25 5.86 15.38
C CYS A 135 -43.32 4.48 14.68
N GLY A 136 -42.17 3.83 14.47
CA GLY A 136 -42.12 2.49 13.86
C GLY A 136 -40.75 1.97 13.43
N THR A 137 -39.69 2.80 13.43
CA THR A 137 -38.33 2.32 13.11
C THR A 137 -37.76 1.47 14.26
N PRO A 138 -37.21 0.27 13.98
CA PRO A 138 -36.55 -0.56 15.00
C PRO A 138 -35.39 0.20 15.65
N GLN A 139 -35.29 0.13 16.99
CA GLN A 139 -34.17 0.72 17.74
C GLN A 139 -32.86 0.01 17.36
N LEU A 140 -31.83 0.79 17.01
CA LEU A 140 -30.55 0.27 16.51
C LEU A 140 -29.67 -0.28 17.63
N LEU A 141 -29.78 0.29 18.83
CA LEU A 141 -29.06 -0.12 20.04
C LEU A 141 -30.03 -0.09 21.22
N THR A 142 -30.04 -1.11 22.07
CA THR A 142 -30.87 -1.11 23.29
C THR A 142 -30.39 0.00 24.24
N ASN A 143 -31.33 0.65 24.93
CA ASN A 143 -31.09 1.83 25.77
C ASN A 143 -30.33 1.54 27.09
N ASP A 144 -29.78 0.34 27.29
CA ASP A 144 -29.32 -0.12 28.60
C ASP A 144 -27.96 0.43 29.07
N MET A 145 -27.44 1.47 28.43
CA MET A 145 -26.30 2.23 28.95
C MET A 145 -26.74 3.63 29.38
N ASN A 146 -27.36 3.71 30.56
CA ASN A 146 -27.39 4.93 31.37
C ASN A 146 -25.97 5.27 31.82
N ILE A 147 -25.22 5.95 30.95
CA ILE A 147 -23.88 6.44 31.23
C ILE A 147 -24.01 7.51 32.32
N CYS A 148 -23.32 7.31 33.45
CA CYS A 148 -23.32 8.22 34.60
C CYS A 148 -23.03 9.69 34.22
N PRO A 149 -23.55 10.68 34.97
CA PRO A 149 -23.60 12.08 34.58
C PRO A 149 -22.28 12.84 34.81
N SER A 150 -21.12 12.22 34.59
CA SER A 150 -19.86 12.98 34.42
C SER A 150 -19.79 13.52 32.98
N HIS A 151 -20.75 14.36 32.60
CA HIS A 151 -20.99 14.81 31.23
C HIS A 151 -19.76 15.44 30.56
N HIS A 152 -18.88 16.09 31.32
CA HIS A 152 -17.77 16.82 30.71
C HIS A 152 -16.63 15.91 30.20
N CYS A 153 -16.35 14.80 30.88
CA CYS A 153 -15.27 13.88 30.48
C CYS A 153 -15.71 12.97 29.31
N SER A 154 -16.97 12.50 29.35
CA SER A 154 -17.55 11.67 28.28
C SER A 154 -17.63 12.43 26.95
N VAL A 155 -18.09 13.68 26.96
CA VAL A 155 -18.18 14.52 25.74
C VAL A 155 -16.80 14.84 25.17
N LYS A 156 -15.80 15.09 26.03
CA LYS A 156 -14.40 15.29 25.60
C LYS A 156 -13.83 14.05 24.90
N LEU A 157 -14.06 12.86 25.44
CA LEU A 157 -13.59 11.61 24.84
C LEU A 157 -14.31 11.31 23.52
N GLU A 158 -15.63 11.47 23.49
CA GLU A 158 -16.44 11.29 22.28
C GLU A 158 -15.96 12.21 21.14
N ASN A 159 -15.72 13.49 21.43
CA ASN A 159 -15.21 14.44 20.43
C ASN A 159 -13.84 14.03 19.89
N LYS A 160 -12.92 13.61 20.77
CA LYS A 160 -11.59 13.11 20.36
C LYS A 160 -11.67 11.89 19.46
N ILE A 161 -12.54 10.92 19.80
CA ILE A 161 -12.76 9.72 18.97
C ILE A 161 -13.33 10.13 17.60
N ARG A 162 -14.31 11.04 17.61
CA ARG A 162 -14.96 11.53 16.38
C ARG A 162 -13.96 12.24 15.47
N GLU A 163 -13.12 13.11 16.02
CA GLU A 163 -12.06 13.82 15.30
C GLU A 163 -11.01 12.87 14.74
N ALA A 164 -10.49 11.95 15.57
CA ALA A 164 -9.55 10.93 15.14
C ALA A 164 -10.12 10.04 14.03
N SER A 165 -11.43 9.77 14.05
CA SER A 165 -12.07 8.95 13.03
C SER A 165 -12.25 9.62 11.67
N LYS A 166 -12.34 10.95 11.61
CA LYS A 166 -12.59 11.68 10.35
C LYS A 166 -11.41 11.74 9.41
N ASN A 167 -10.20 11.61 9.93
CA ASN A 167 -8.96 11.77 9.17
C ASN A 167 -8.22 10.44 9.00
N TYR A 168 -8.92 9.32 9.23
CA TYR A 168 -8.32 8.02 9.05
C TYR A 168 -8.06 7.74 7.58
N VAL A 169 -6.92 7.12 7.34
CA VAL A 169 -6.51 6.57 6.04
C VAL A 169 -6.06 5.15 6.31
N SER A 170 -6.51 4.21 5.48
CA SER A 170 -6.12 2.81 5.60
C SER A 170 -4.60 2.64 5.63
N LYS A 171 -4.13 1.75 6.50
CA LYS A 171 -2.71 1.37 6.64
C LYS A 171 -2.41 0.03 5.98
N PHE A 172 -3.42 -0.82 5.80
CA PHE A 172 -3.24 -2.19 5.32
C PHE A 172 -3.87 -2.46 3.96
N HIS A 173 -4.56 -1.49 3.37
CA HIS A 173 -4.94 -1.53 1.97
C HIS A 173 -3.69 -1.62 1.07
N LEU A 174 -3.83 -2.29 -0.07
CA LEU A 174 -2.71 -2.58 -0.97
C LEU A 174 -2.01 -1.31 -1.45
N SER A 175 -2.76 -0.23 -1.74
CA SER A 175 -2.18 1.05 -2.13
C SER A 175 -1.34 1.68 -1.02
N SER A 176 -1.78 1.61 0.24
CA SER A 176 -1.03 2.13 1.39
C SER A 176 0.27 1.38 1.62
N LEU A 177 0.23 0.04 1.50
CA LEU A 177 1.44 -0.79 1.58
C LEU A 177 2.39 -0.55 0.40
N LEU A 178 1.84 -0.32 -0.80
CA LEU A 178 2.61 0.00 -1.98
C LEU A 178 3.32 1.34 -1.84
N LYS A 179 2.65 2.38 -1.32
CA LYS A 179 3.29 3.67 -1.01
C LYS A 179 4.50 3.49 -0.09
N ILE A 180 4.34 2.75 1.01
CA ILE A 180 5.44 2.44 1.92
C ILE A 180 6.59 1.75 1.17
N SER A 181 6.26 0.73 0.37
CA SER A 181 7.27 -0.03 -0.38
C SER A 181 8.01 0.83 -1.41
N VAL A 182 7.31 1.74 -2.10
CA VAL A 182 7.89 2.70 -3.06
C VAL A 182 8.81 3.67 -2.33
N THR A 183 8.38 4.20 -1.19
CA THR A 183 9.20 5.07 -0.33
C THR A 183 10.47 4.35 0.13
N GLU A 184 10.39 3.11 0.60
CA GLU A 184 11.56 2.31 1.00
C GLU A 184 12.53 2.06 -0.16
N VAL A 185 12.01 1.69 -1.34
CA VAL A 185 12.81 1.51 -2.55
C VAL A 185 13.52 2.81 -2.91
N ALA A 186 12.81 3.93 -2.85
CA ALA A 186 13.36 5.19 -3.25
C ALA A 186 14.53 5.63 -2.35
N HIS A 187 14.39 5.46 -1.03
CA HIS A 187 15.49 5.66 -0.08
C HIS A 187 16.69 4.78 -0.39
N LYS A 188 16.48 3.47 -0.62
CA LYS A 188 17.57 2.57 -1.02
C LYS A 188 18.28 3.03 -2.29
N LEU A 189 17.55 3.51 -3.29
CA LEU A 189 18.15 4.01 -4.53
C LEU A 189 18.99 5.26 -4.31
N MET A 190 18.62 6.13 -3.37
CA MET A 190 19.45 7.30 -3.01
C MET A 190 20.78 6.87 -2.36
N GLU A 191 20.83 5.71 -1.71
CA GLU A 191 22.05 5.20 -1.07
C GLU A 191 23.04 4.55 -2.05
N TRP A 192 22.62 4.16 -3.26
CA TRP A 192 23.49 3.41 -4.18
C TRP A 192 24.78 4.12 -4.57
N GLU A 193 24.75 5.45 -4.67
CA GLU A 193 25.93 6.25 -4.99
C GLU A 193 26.97 6.20 -3.85
N THR A 194 26.52 5.97 -2.62
CA THR A 194 27.33 5.93 -1.39
C THR A 194 27.94 4.55 -1.10
N TYR A 195 27.54 3.52 -1.85
CA TYR A 195 28.09 2.18 -1.67
C TYR A 195 29.61 2.15 -1.88
N PRO A 196 30.33 1.31 -1.12
CA PRO A 196 31.78 1.31 -1.13
C PRO A 196 32.31 0.90 -2.50
N LYS A 197 33.25 1.70 -3.01
CA LYS A 197 33.89 1.56 -4.33
C LYS A 197 35.41 1.60 -4.15
N PRO A 198 36.19 0.97 -5.05
CA PRO A 198 37.66 1.07 -5.02
C PRO A 198 38.12 2.53 -5.14
N GLU A 199 39.08 2.96 -4.30
CA GLU A 199 39.57 4.35 -4.27
C GLU A 199 40.38 4.73 -5.52
N SER A 200 41.08 3.76 -6.14
CA SER A 200 41.75 3.94 -7.41
C SER A 200 41.07 3.11 -8.51
N VAL A 201 40.68 3.80 -9.58
CA VAL A 201 40.22 3.21 -10.85
C VAL A 201 41.28 2.24 -11.42
N GLU A 202 42.54 2.45 -11.08
CA GLU A 202 43.71 1.74 -11.62
C GLU A 202 43.80 0.26 -11.16
N GLU A 203 43.24 -0.10 -10.00
CA GLU A 203 43.27 -1.50 -9.52
C GLU A 203 42.31 -2.44 -10.28
N LEU A 204 41.25 -1.90 -10.88
CA LEU A 204 40.18 -2.67 -11.54
C LEU A 204 39.84 -2.20 -12.97
N ARG A 205 40.41 -1.09 -13.43
CA ARG A 205 40.12 -0.44 -14.73
C ARG A 205 38.63 -0.13 -14.93
N CYS A 206 37.94 0.30 -13.88
CA CYS A 206 36.52 0.67 -13.94
C CYS A 206 36.33 2.15 -14.32
N LYS A 207 35.29 2.48 -15.08
CA LYS A 207 34.98 3.87 -15.42
C LYS A 207 34.39 4.62 -14.22
N LYS A 208 34.46 5.95 -14.23
CA LYS A 208 33.70 6.74 -13.26
C LYS A 208 32.20 6.61 -13.54
N TRP A 209 31.39 6.82 -12.51
CA TRP A 209 29.93 6.68 -12.60
C TRP A 209 29.33 7.59 -13.69
N GLU A 210 29.78 8.83 -13.74
CA GLU A 210 29.34 9.84 -14.71
C GLU A 210 29.73 9.48 -16.15
N GLU A 211 30.93 8.92 -16.33
CA GLU A 211 31.43 8.47 -17.64
C GLU A 211 30.57 7.33 -18.19
N VAL A 212 30.22 6.35 -17.35
CA VAL A 212 29.34 5.24 -17.73
C VAL A 212 27.96 5.76 -18.18
N ILE A 213 27.37 6.67 -17.40
CA ILE A 213 26.04 7.19 -17.72
C ILE A 213 26.05 8.00 -19.01
N GLN A 214 27.10 8.78 -19.27
CA GLN A 214 27.20 9.58 -20.50
C GLN A 214 27.37 8.71 -21.75
N GLU A 215 28.20 7.66 -21.68
CA GLU A 215 28.49 6.80 -22.83
C GLU A 215 27.38 5.77 -23.09
N ASP A 216 26.94 5.08 -22.04
CA ASP A 216 26.06 3.90 -22.15
C ASP A 216 24.62 4.18 -21.67
N GLY A 217 24.37 5.33 -21.02
CA GLY A 217 23.12 5.67 -20.35
C GLY A 217 22.37 6.89 -20.87
N ALA A 218 22.83 7.56 -21.93
CA ALA A 218 22.23 8.82 -22.40
C ALA A 218 20.71 8.72 -22.69
N GLN A 219 20.27 7.63 -23.32
CA GLN A 219 18.84 7.39 -23.57
C GLN A 219 18.04 7.18 -22.28
N LEU A 220 18.63 6.53 -21.27
CA LEU A 220 17.99 6.33 -19.97
C LEU A 220 17.85 7.64 -19.20
N LEU A 221 18.84 8.53 -19.29
CA LEU A 221 18.76 9.87 -18.71
C LEU A 221 17.64 10.69 -19.34
N GLN A 222 17.53 10.69 -20.67
CA GLN A 222 16.44 11.36 -21.37
C GLN A 222 15.08 10.79 -20.95
N LEU A 223 14.96 9.46 -20.93
CA LEU A 223 13.75 8.78 -20.49
C LEU A 223 13.37 9.13 -19.05
N LYS A 224 14.35 9.17 -18.14
CA LYS A 224 14.15 9.59 -16.75
C LYS A 224 13.61 11.02 -16.68
N HIS A 225 14.15 11.93 -17.50
CA HIS A 225 13.70 13.31 -17.57
C HIS A 225 12.26 13.42 -18.10
N ASP A 226 11.91 12.69 -19.15
CA ASP A 226 10.56 12.68 -19.72
C ASP A 226 9.51 12.14 -18.72
N LEU A 227 9.85 11.06 -18.00
CA LEU A 227 9.04 10.50 -16.93
C LEU A 227 8.92 11.46 -15.74
N TRP A 228 10.01 12.16 -15.40
CA TRP A 228 9.98 13.16 -14.35
C TRP A 228 9.02 14.30 -14.70
N ASN A 229 9.10 14.85 -15.92
CA ASN A 229 8.21 15.93 -16.36
C ASN A 229 6.74 15.51 -16.32
N SER A 230 6.47 14.24 -16.63
CA SER A 230 5.14 13.63 -16.50
C SER A 230 4.62 13.66 -15.06
N VAL A 231 5.45 13.25 -14.09
CA VAL A 231 5.10 13.29 -12.66
C VAL A 231 4.99 14.73 -12.17
N SER A 232 5.95 15.59 -12.51
CA SER A 232 5.99 16.99 -12.10
C SER A 232 4.74 17.75 -12.56
N GLY A 233 4.23 17.49 -13.77
CA GLY A 233 2.98 18.08 -14.24
C GLY A 233 1.79 17.77 -13.30
N ILE A 234 1.73 16.55 -12.76
CA ILE A 234 0.71 16.13 -11.79
C ILE A 234 0.94 16.78 -10.43
N ILE A 235 2.20 16.89 -10.00
CA ILE A 235 2.57 17.50 -8.71
C ILE A 235 2.29 19.01 -8.70
N SER A 236 2.70 19.74 -9.73
CA SER A 236 2.53 21.19 -9.82
C SER A 236 1.06 21.62 -9.87
N LEU A 237 0.17 20.80 -10.44
CA LEU A 237 -1.28 21.01 -10.36
C LEU A 237 -1.81 21.00 -8.91
N ASN A 238 -1.04 20.47 -7.96
CA ASN A 238 -1.38 20.37 -6.54
C ASN A 238 -0.64 21.39 -5.65
N ASN A 239 -0.06 22.45 -6.22
CA ASN A 239 0.56 23.59 -5.50
C ASN A 239 1.73 23.24 -4.56
N HIS A 240 2.69 22.44 -5.02
CA HIS A 240 3.94 22.25 -4.29
C HIS A 240 5.14 22.75 -5.09
N ASP A 241 5.95 23.62 -4.47
CA ASP A 241 7.27 24.03 -4.96
C ASP A 241 8.25 22.89 -4.75
N HIS A 242 8.72 22.27 -5.84
CA HIS A 242 9.65 21.15 -5.78
C HIS A 242 10.85 21.39 -6.69
N GLU A 243 12.03 21.04 -6.19
CA GLU A 243 13.23 20.94 -7.00
C GLU A 243 13.15 19.60 -7.77
N ASN A 244 13.84 19.47 -8.90
CA ASN A 244 13.80 18.24 -9.71
C ASN A 244 14.52 17.05 -9.04
N ASN A 245 14.07 16.64 -7.84
CA ASN A 245 14.71 15.66 -6.99
C ASN A 245 13.79 14.46 -6.73
N PHE A 246 14.34 13.26 -6.84
CA PHE A 246 13.65 11.99 -6.60
C PHE A 246 13.01 11.91 -5.20
N SER A 247 13.55 12.63 -4.21
CA SER A 247 12.97 12.76 -2.85
C SER A 247 11.59 13.43 -2.84
N ASP A 248 11.33 14.37 -3.74
CA ASP A 248 10.09 15.15 -3.74
C ASP A 248 8.90 14.31 -4.19
N ILE A 249 9.12 13.42 -5.17
CA ILE A 249 8.13 12.43 -5.60
C ILE A 249 7.73 11.51 -4.45
N VAL A 250 8.69 11.11 -3.61
CA VAL A 250 8.44 10.23 -2.47
C VAL A 250 7.55 10.93 -1.43
N GLY A 251 7.84 12.20 -1.13
CA GLY A 251 6.99 13.02 -0.28
C GLY A 251 5.57 13.11 -0.83
N PHE A 252 5.43 13.48 -2.10
CA PHE A 252 4.14 13.64 -2.75
C PHE A 252 3.31 12.34 -2.79
N ILE A 253 3.91 11.21 -3.19
CA ILE A 253 3.23 9.90 -3.19
C ILE A 253 2.73 9.54 -1.79
N THR A 254 3.54 9.82 -0.77
CA THR A 254 3.18 9.52 0.61
C THR A 254 1.91 10.28 1.02
N GLU A 255 1.81 11.56 0.64
CA GLU A 255 0.67 12.44 0.97
C GLU A 255 -0.56 12.25 0.08
N TYR A 256 -0.37 11.82 -1.18
CA TYR A 256 -1.45 11.75 -2.18
C TYR A 256 -2.63 10.85 -1.76
N LYS A 257 -3.85 11.38 -1.64
CA LYS A 257 -4.99 10.57 -1.16
C LYS A 257 -5.45 9.55 -2.20
N ILE A 258 -5.30 8.26 -1.89
CA ILE A 258 -5.85 7.15 -2.68
C ILE A 258 -7.12 6.64 -2.01
N LEU A 259 -8.19 6.48 -2.78
CA LEU A 259 -9.43 5.90 -2.29
C LEU A 259 -9.24 4.40 -2.02
N THR A 260 -9.72 3.90 -0.87
CA THR A 260 -9.50 2.49 -0.49
C THR A 260 -10.78 1.69 -0.29
N VAL A 261 -11.92 2.36 -0.09
CA VAL A 261 -13.21 1.71 0.10
C VAL A 261 -13.78 1.21 -1.22
N PHE A 262 -14.05 -0.09 -1.31
CA PHE A 262 -14.76 -0.75 -2.41
C PHE A 262 -14.18 -0.44 -3.79
N ARG A 263 -12.89 -0.76 -3.95
CA ARG A 263 -12.17 -0.52 -5.21
C ARG A 263 -12.43 -1.64 -6.21
N SER A 264 -12.40 -1.29 -7.49
CA SER A 264 -12.72 -2.21 -8.57
C SER A 264 -11.68 -3.33 -8.70
N LYS A 265 -12.08 -4.43 -9.34
CA LYS A 265 -11.14 -5.50 -9.69
C LYS A 265 -10.03 -5.02 -10.63
N THR A 266 -10.36 -4.15 -11.60
CA THR A 266 -9.37 -3.58 -12.53
C THR A 266 -8.30 -2.78 -11.80
N GLU A 267 -8.69 -1.98 -10.80
CA GLU A 267 -7.76 -1.25 -9.97
C GLU A 267 -6.87 -2.20 -9.15
N THR A 268 -7.49 -3.21 -8.54
CA THR A 268 -6.79 -4.22 -7.75
C THR A 268 -5.76 -4.99 -8.60
N ASP A 269 -6.09 -5.31 -9.85
CA ASP A 269 -5.19 -5.97 -10.79
C ASP A 269 -3.96 -5.10 -11.12
N ILE A 270 -4.15 -3.79 -11.32
CA ILE A 270 -3.05 -2.82 -11.52
C ILE A 270 -2.19 -2.73 -10.26
N LEU A 271 -2.79 -2.53 -9.08
CA LEU A 271 -2.06 -2.43 -7.81
C LEU A 271 -1.22 -3.69 -7.54
N ASN A 272 -1.73 -4.88 -7.87
CA ASN A 272 -0.99 -6.13 -7.73
C ASN A 272 0.21 -6.22 -8.68
N LEU A 273 0.09 -5.72 -9.92
CA LEU A 273 1.22 -5.62 -10.84
C LEU A 273 2.28 -4.63 -10.32
N LEU A 274 1.85 -3.45 -9.87
CA LEU A 274 2.75 -2.44 -9.29
C LEU A 274 3.49 -3.01 -8.08
N LYS A 275 2.78 -3.72 -7.18
CA LYS A 275 3.40 -4.38 -6.03
C LYS A 275 4.46 -5.40 -6.43
N GLN A 276 4.18 -6.25 -7.41
CA GLN A 276 5.17 -7.21 -7.91
C GLN A 276 6.38 -6.53 -8.54
N ILE A 277 6.18 -5.42 -9.26
CA ILE A 277 7.27 -4.62 -9.81
C ILE A 277 8.14 -4.07 -8.68
N THR A 278 7.53 -3.43 -7.68
CA THR A 278 8.23 -2.88 -6.51
C THR A 278 8.98 -3.96 -5.72
N ASP A 279 8.40 -5.15 -5.55
CA ASP A 279 9.05 -6.27 -4.85
C ASP A 279 10.30 -6.77 -5.58
N ASN A 280 10.24 -6.85 -6.93
CA ASN A 280 11.41 -7.18 -7.73
C ASN A 280 12.48 -6.09 -7.61
N ILE A 281 12.10 -4.81 -7.58
CA ILE A 281 13.05 -3.72 -7.35
C ILE A 281 13.71 -3.82 -5.97
N GLN A 282 12.94 -4.09 -4.92
CA GLN A 282 13.48 -4.30 -3.57
C GLN A 282 14.50 -5.43 -3.54
N LEU A 283 14.25 -6.53 -4.27
CA LEU A 283 15.18 -7.64 -4.42
C LEU A 283 16.44 -7.25 -5.19
N ILE A 284 16.32 -6.50 -6.30
CA ILE A 284 17.48 -5.96 -7.04
C ILE A 284 18.35 -5.11 -6.13
N CYS A 285 17.76 -4.16 -5.38
CA CYS A 285 18.48 -3.31 -4.43
C CYS A 285 19.26 -4.15 -3.41
N LYS A 286 18.61 -5.18 -2.83
CA LYS A 286 19.24 -6.08 -1.85
C LYS A 286 20.41 -6.85 -2.46
N GLN A 287 20.22 -7.47 -3.63
CA GLN A 287 21.25 -8.25 -4.31
C GLN A 287 22.47 -7.40 -4.68
N LEU A 288 22.24 -6.16 -5.13
CA LEU A 288 23.31 -5.22 -5.44
C LEU A 288 24.07 -4.77 -4.21
N GLU A 289 23.37 -4.41 -3.14
CA GLU A 289 23.98 -4.01 -1.89
C GLU A 289 24.88 -5.12 -1.32
N GLU A 290 24.34 -6.34 -1.21
CA GLU A 290 25.06 -7.51 -0.74
C GLU A 290 26.25 -7.85 -1.65
N GLY A 291 26.03 -7.82 -2.97
CA GLY A 291 27.05 -8.08 -3.97
C GLY A 291 28.21 -7.08 -3.92
N LEU A 292 27.91 -5.78 -3.89
CA LEU A 292 28.93 -4.72 -3.86
C LEU A 292 29.73 -4.78 -2.56
N LYS A 293 29.05 -4.90 -1.41
CA LYS A 293 29.71 -4.98 -0.09
C LYS A 293 30.62 -6.21 0.01
N ALA A 294 30.13 -7.38 -0.40
CA ALA A 294 30.92 -8.61 -0.36
C ALA A 294 32.15 -8.56 -1.28
N LYS A 295 32.01 -8.04 -2.51
CA LYS A 295 33.15 -7.90 -3.43
C LYS A 295 34.16 -6.87 -2.95
N TYR A 296 33.69 -5.75 -2.42
CA TYR A 296 34.54 -4.73 -1.83
C TYR A 296 35.35 -5.27 -0.64
N GLN A 297 34.73 -5.99 0.29
CA GLN A 297 35.43 -6.62 1.42
C GLN A 297 36.50 -7.63 0.97
N LEU A 298 36.20 -8.44 -0.05
CA LEU A 298 37.19 -9.37 -0.64
C LEU A 298 38.34 -8.63 -1.34
N LEU A 299 38.07 -7.46 -1.93
CA LEU A 299 39.09 -6.62 -2.53
C LEU A 299 40.01 -6.06 -1.43
N CYS A 300 39.45 -5.44 -0.38
CA CYS A 300 40.21 -4.87 0.74
C CYS A 300 41.07 -5.91 1.47
N SER A 301 40.54 -7.12 1.65
CA SER A 301 41.28 -8.25 2.24
C SER A 301 42.29 -8.90 1.29
N ARG A 302 42.44 -8.39 0.07
CA ARG A 302 43.31 -8.94 -1.00
C ARG A 302 43.01 -10.41 -1.36
N MET A 303 41.80 -10.88 -1.06
CA MET A 303 41.34 -12.25 -1.35
C MET A 303 40.55 -12.36 -2.65
N LEU A 304 40.31 -11.26 -3.35
CA LEU A 304 39.56 -11.25 -4.61
C LEU A 304 40.41 -11.81 -5.77
N ARG A 305 40.04 -13.01 -6.25
CA ARG A 305 40.71 -13.71 -7.36
C ARG A 305 40.53 -12.96 -8.69
N SER A 306 41.47 -13.14 -9.63
CA SER A 306 41.47 -12.47 -10.95
C SER A 306 40.12 -12.54 -11.68
N ARG A 307 39.52 -13.74 -11.86
CA ARG A 307 38.19 -13.88 -12.48
C ARG A 307 37.09 -13.10 -11.73
N GLN A 308 37.15 -13.04 -10.41
CA GLN A 308 36.19 -12.31 -9.59
C GLN A 308 36.40 -10.79 -9.68
N ARG A 309 37.63 -10.33 -9.96
CA ARG A 309 37.94 -8.93 -10.25
C ARG A 309 37.30 -8.47 -11.56
N GLU A 310 37.38 -9.29 -12.61
CA GLU A 310 36.69 -9.00 -13.88
C GLU A 310 35.17 -8.89 -13.70
N THR A 311 34.56 -9.85 -12.99
CA THR A 311 33.12 -9.80 -12.70
C THR A 311 32.75 -8.57 -11.86
N TYR A 312 33.58 -8.18 -10.90
CA TYR A 312 33.34 -6.99 -10.09
C TYR A 312 33.49 -5.69 -10.91
N CYS A 313 34.47 -5.62 -11.82
CA CYS A 313 34.59 -4.50 -12.76
C CYS A 313 33.36 -4.37 -13.66
N ARG A 314 32.87 -5.48 -14.23
CA ARG A 314 31.60 -5.48 -15.01
C ARG A 314 30.43 -4.99 -14.18
N MET A 315 30.28 -5.50 -12.95
CA MET A 315 29.26 -5.03 -12.01
C MET A 315 29.33 -3.51 -11.82
N LEU A 316 30.50 -2.97 -11.46
CA LEU A 316 30.70 -1.53 -11.23
C LEU A 316 30.37 -0.69 -12.46
N ASN A 317 30.69 -1.17 -13.66
CA ASN A 317 30.35 -0.49 -14.91
C ASN A 317 28.86 -0.65 -15.30
N THR A 318 28.13 -1.63 -14.77
CA THR A 318 26.68 -1.81 -15.03
C THR A 318 25.80 -1.03 -14.04
N VAL A 319 26.23 -0.90 -12.77
CA VAL A 319 25.42 -0.27 -11.72
C VAL A 319 24.89 1.13 -12.08
N PRO A 320 25.66 2.05 -12.71
CA PRO A 320 25.17 3.40 -13.02
C PRO A 320 23.96 3.43 -13.98
N CYS A 321 24.01 2.64 -15.05
CA CYS A 321 22.88 2.54 -15.97
C CYS A 321 21.71 1.78 -15.34
N LEU A 322 21.98 0.73 -14.56
CA LEU A 322 20.95 -0.01 -13.84
C LEU A 322 20.22 0.88 -12.82
N HIS A 323 20.95 1.75 -12.11
CA HIS A 323 20.39 2.72 -11.17
C HIS A 323 19.39 3.64 -11.88
N THR A 324 19.82 4.27 -12.98
CA THR A 324 18.95 5.13 -13.79
C THR A 324 17.73 4.37 -14.32
N ALA A 325 17.90 3.14 -14.80
CA ALA A 325 16.80 2.32 -15.30
C ALA A 325 15.79 1.97 -14.21
N VAL A 326 16.25 1.59 -13.01
CA VAL A 326 15.38 1.28 -11.88
C VAL A 326 14.66 2.55 -11.39
N GLN A 327 15.31 3.72 -11.40
CA GLN A 327 14.65 5.00 -11.14
C GLN A 327 13.52 5.27 -12.14
N CYS A 328 13.72 5.03 -13.44
CA CYS A 328 12.65 5.12 -14.45
C CYS A 328 11.47 4.20 -14.11
N VAL A 329 11.74 2.96 -13.67
CA VAL A 329 10.66 2.03 -13.27
C VAL A 329 9.92 2.55 -12.02
N VAL A 330 10.62 3.11 -11.04
CA VAL A 330 9.96 3.73 -9.88
C VAL A 330 9.09 4.92 -10.29
N LEU A 331 9.54 5.75 -11.23
CA LEU A 331 8.71 6.83 -11.80
C LEU A 331 7.47 6.28 -12.50
N ILE A 332 7.59 5.19 -13.27
CA ILE A 332 6.44 4.51 -13.89
C ILE A 332 5.45 4.03 -12.82
N VAL A 333 5.94 3.43 -11.73
CA VAL A 333 5.09 3.02 -10.60
C VAL A 333 4.40 4.22 -9.98
N ALA A 334 5.13 5.32 -9.76
CA ALA A 334 4.60 6.56 -9.23
C ALA A 334 3.46 7.13 -10.09
N ILE A 335 3.69 7.29 -11.40
CA ILE A 335 2.67 7.79 -12.35
C ILE A 335 1.40 6.96 -12.25
N ASN A 336 1.51 5.64 -12.37
CA ASN A 336 0.35 4.74 -12.33
C ASN A 336 -0.36 4.76 -10.96
N LEU A 337 0.38 4.97 -9.86
CA LEU A 337 -0.19 5.12 -8.53
C LEU A 337 -0.95 6.44 -8.37
N LEU A 338 -0.49 7.52 -8.98
CA LEU A 338 -1.18 8.82 -8.98
C LEU A 338 -2.45 8.80 -9.85
N HIS A 339 -2.47 8.01 -10.91
CA HIS A 339 -3.65 7.81 -11.76
C HIS A 339 -4.61 6.71 -11.26
N ILE A 340 -4.31 6.06 -10.14
CA ILE A 340 -5.07 4.88 -9.69
C ILE A 340 -6.55 5.20 -9.43
N ASN A 341 -6.84 6.38 -8.89
CA ASN A 341 -8.20 6.81 -8.57
C ASN A 341 -9.08 6.97 -9.83
N SER A 342 -8.49 7.23 -11.00
CA SER A 342 -9.20 7.37 -12.29
C SER A 342 -9.36 6.05 -13.05
N VAL A 343 -8.67 4.97 -12.67
CA VAL A 343 -8.76 3.67 -13.36
C VAL A 343 -10.20 3.15 -13.52
N PRO A 344 -11.13 3.32 -12.55
CA PRO A 344 -12.51 2.85 -12.71
C PRO A 344 -13.30 3.55 -13.83
N ILE A 345 -12.93 4.78 -14.20
CA ILE A 345 -13.60 5.56 -15.27
C ILE A 345 -12.88 5.45 -16.63
N THR A 346 -11.70 4.84 -16.65
CA THR A 346 -10.90 4.59 -17.84
C THR A 346 -11.58 3.58 -18.76
N SER A 347 -11.43 3.76 -20.08
CA SER A 347 -11.98 2.83 -21.05
C SER A 347 -11.36 1.43 -20.94
N ARG A 348 -12.09 0.40 -21.37
CA ARG A 348 -11.57 -0.98 -21.40
C ARG A 348 -10.29 -1.09 -22.24
N GLN A 349 -10.18 -0.29 -23.31
CA GLN A 349 -9.01 -0.28 -24.17
C GLN A 349 -7.80 0.29 -23.41
N GLU A 350 -7.92 1.48 -22.82
CA GLU A 350 -6.85 2.11 -22.03
C GLU A 350 -6.39 1.21 -20.87
N TYR A 351 -7.31 0.62 -20.11
CA TYR A 351 -6.98 -0.36 -19.07
C TYR A 351 -6.12 -1.51 -19.60
N GLN A 352 -6.50 -2.10 -20.74
CA GLN A 352 -5.73 -3.19 -21.36
C GLN A 352 -4.35 -2.74 -21.83
N HIS A 353 -4.21 -1.50 -22.30
CA HIS A 353 -2.92 -0.95 -22.71
C HIS A 353 -2.00 -0.81 -21.49
N ILE A 354 -2.47 -0.15 -20.42
CA ILE A 354 -1.72 0.02 -19.17
C ILE A 354 -1.33 -1.35 -18.60
N TYR A 355 -2.29 -2.28 -18.50
CA TYR A 355 -2.04 -3.61 -17.94
C TYR A 355 -0.99 -4.41 -18.74
N ARG A 356 -1.05 -4.37 -20.07
CA ARG A 356 -0.03 -5.02 -20.93
C ARG A 356 1.32 -4.35 -20.81
N PHE A 357 1.34 -3.02 -20.73
CA PHE A 357 2.56 -2.26 -20.53
C PHE A 357 3.24 -2.63 -19.19
N LEU A 358 2.49 -2.59 -18.08
CA LEU A 358 2.99 -2.98 -16.76
C LEU A 358 3.46 -4.43 -16.71
N LYS A 359 2.86 -5.35 -17.47
CA LYS A 359 3.39 -6.72 -17.61
C LYS A 359 4.77 -6.77 -18.28
N LYS A 360 5.02 -5.93 -19.29
CA LYS A 360 6.35 -5.82 -19.90
C LYS A 360 7.37 -5.24 -18.91
N VAL A 361 6.97 -4.23 -18.14
CA VAL A 361 7.80 -3.66 -17.06
C VAL A 361 8.11 -4.73 -16.00
N LEU A 362 7.11 -5.51 -15.58
CA LEU A 362 7.29 -6.62 -14.65
C LEU A 362 8.27 -7.67 -15.18
N GLN A 363 8.12 -8.09 -16.44
CA GLN A 363 9.03 -9.04 -17.07
C GLN A 363 10.47 -8.50 -17.09
N HIS A 364 10.65 -7.22 -17.37
CA HIS A 364 11.97 -6.59 -17.35
C HIS A 364 12.62 -6.68 -15.96
N VAL A 365 11.91 -6.27 -14.90
CA VAL A 365 12.47 -6.32 -13.53
C VAL A 365 12.66 -7.75 -13.02
N GLN A 366 11.84 -8.72 -13.43
CA GLN A 366 12.03 -10.14 -13.12
C GLN A 366 13.28 -10.74 -13.81
N ASN A 367 13.56 -10.31 -15.03
CA ASN A 367 14.79 -10.70 -15.71
C ASN A 367 16.02 -10.07 -15.03
N LEU A 368 15.91 -8.80 -14.60
CA LEU A 368 16.96 -8.15 -13.84
C LEU A 368 17.23 -8.86 -12.51
N THR A 369 16.22 -9.22 -11.71
CA THR A 369 16.44 -9.97 -10.45
C THR A 369 17.17 -11.30 -10.66
N THR A 370 16.94 -11.94 -11.81
CA THR A 370 17.66 -13.16 -12.19
C THR A 370 19.13 -12.84 -12.47
N TYR A 371 19.42 -11.80 -13.25
CA TYR A 371 20.78 -11.47 -13.68
C TYR A 371 21.64 -10.83 -12.59
N THR A 372 21.04 -10.05 -11.69
CA THR A 372 21.72 -9.39 -10.56
C THR A 372 21.93 -10.33 -9.37
N SER A 373 21.37 -11.54 -9.40
CA SER A 373 21.57 -12.52 -8.33
C SER A 373 23.04 -12.93 -8.20
N VAL A 374 23.48 -13.15 -6.96
CA VAL A 374 24.86 -13.58 -6.64
C VAL A 374 25.20 -14.93 -7.28
N GLU A 375 24.20 -15.76 -7.60
CA GLU A 375 24.39 -17.04 -8.27
C GLU A 375 24.67 -16.87 -9.77
N ARG A 376 23.94 -15.97 -10.44
CA ARG A 376 24.04 -15.78 -11.89
C ARG A 376 25.14 -14.78 -12.27
N ASN A 377 25.25 -13.65 -11.58
CA ASN A 377 26.21 -12.57 -11.86
C ASN A 377 26.32 -12.20 -13.35
N ARG A 378 25.19 -12.03 -14.03
CA ARG A 378 25.10 -11.81 -15.49
C ARG A 378 25.00 -10.32 -15.82
N TRP A 379 26.08 -9.59 -15.56
CA TRP A 379 26.13 -8.13 -15.64
C TRP A 379 26.05 -7.59 -17.07
N ASP A 380 26.71 -8.24 -18.03
CA ASP A 380 26.66 -7.83 -19.44
C ASP A 380 25.24 -8.01 -20.01
N GLU A 381 24.55 -9.09 -19.61
CA GLU A 381 23.15 -9.33 -20.01
C GLU A 381 22.17 -8.40 -19.31
N ALA A 382 22.43 -8.02 -18.05
CA ALA A 382 21.66 -6.99 -17.37
C ALA A 382 21.79 -5.66 -18.11
N MET A 383 23.00 -5.29 -18.53
CA MET A 383 23.25 -4.06 -19.27
C MET A 383 22.53 -4.06 -20.63
N ALA A 384 22.67 -5.13 -21.41
CA ALA A 384 21.99 -5.26 -22.70
C ALA A 384 20.46 -5.24 -22.55
N LEU A 385 19.92 -5.88 -21.51
CA LEU A 385 18.49 -5.87 -21.20
C LEU A 385 18.00 -4.45 -20.87
N THR A 386 18.78 -3.70 -20.09
CA THR A 386 18.48 -2.31 -19.72
C THR A 386 18.47 -1.39 -20.94
N SER A 387 19.43 -1.51 -21.86
CA SER A 387 19.44 -0.74 -23.11
C SER A 387 18.29 -1.10 -24.06
N CYS A 388 17.92 -2.38 -24.15
CA CYS A 388 16.76 -2.80 -24.94
C CYS A 388 15.45 -2.26 -24.35
N PHE A 389 15.34 -2.27 -23.02
CA PHE A 389 14.16 -1.78 -22.32
C PHE A 389 13.99 -0.26 -22.43
N SER A 390 15.07 0.53 -22.41
CA SER A 390 14.99 1.99 -22.59
C SER A 390 14.37 2.36 -23.93
N GLN A 391 14.74 1.65 -25.01
CA GLN A 391 14.15 1.86 -26.34
C GLN A 391 12.65 1.57 -26.34
N HIS A 392 12.24 0.43 -25.78
CA HIS A 392 10.82 0.07 -25.68
C HIS A 392 10.01 1.06 -24.84
N LEU A 393 10.58 1.58 -23.74
CA LEU A 393 9.92 2.57 -22.90
C LEU A 393 9.78 3.92 -23.62
N HIS A 394 10.80 4.35 -24.35
CA HIS A 394 10.74 5.58 -25.13
C HIS A 394 9.66 5.51 -26.22
N ASP A 395 9.51 4.37 -26.90
CA ASP A 395 8.45 4.16 -27.88
C ASP A 395 7.05 4.13 -27.23
N ALA A 396 6.93 3.54 -26.04
CA ALA A 396 5.68 3.54 -25.27
C ALA A 396 5.30 4.94 -24.76
N LEU A 397 6.26 5.78 -24.38
CA LEU A 397 6.01 7.17 -24.00
C LEU A 397 5.45 7.99 -25.16
N LYS A 398 6.04 7.86 -26.35
CA LYS A 398 5.55 8.57 -27.56
C LYS A 398 4.12 8.22 -27.93
N GLN A 399 3.67 7.03 -27.56
CA GLN A 399 2.33 6.53 -27.82
C GLN A 399 1.33 6.88 -26.70
N ASN A 400 1.72 7.68 -25.70
CA ASN A 400 0.94 8.00 -24.50
C ASN A 400 0.38 6.73 -23.83
N PHE A 401 1.22 5.70 -23.66
CA PHE A 401 0.82 4.47 -22.97
C PHE A 401 1.20 4.44 -21.49
N ILE A 402 1.93 5.44 -21.02
CA ILE A 402 2.44 5.57 -19.65
C ILE A 402 1.72 6.68 -18.89
N LEU A 403 1.34 7.72 -19.64
CA LEU A 403 0.44 8.82 -19.28
C LEU A 403 -0.98 8.45 -19.71
#